data_AF-A0A832IZP3-F1
#
_entry.id   AF-A0A832IZP3-F1
#
_cell.length_a   1.000
_cell.length_b   1.000
_cell.length_c   1.000
_cell.angle_alpha   90.00
_cell.angle_beta   90.00
_cell.angle_gamma   90.00
#
_symmetry.space_group_name_H-M   'P 1'
#
loop_
_entity.id
_entity.type
_entity.pdbx_description
1 polymer ?
#
loop_
_entity_poly.entity_id
_entity_poly.type
_entity_poly.pdbx_seq_one_letter_code
_entity_poly.pdbx_strand_id
1 'polypeptide(L)' 'MKCTQYYPVIQTDNVSGTVKFYCEHFGFAPLFEADWYVHLQSKEAPEINLAILDGQHETIPER' A
#
# COMPACT_ATOMS: atom_id res chain seq x y z
N MET A 1 7.32 14.70 -19.77
CA MET A 1 6.86 14.50 -18.38
C MET A 1 7.94 13.77 -17.60
N LYS A 2 8.21 14.17 -16.34
CA LYS A 2 9.09 13.42 -15.43
C LYS A 2 8.20 12.63 -14.47
N CYS A 3 8.36 11.31 -14.44
CA CYS A 3 7.72 10.47 -13.42
C CYS A 3 8.40 10.77 -12.07
N THR A 4 7.62 11.18 -11.08
CA THR A 4 8.14 11.54 -9.73
C THR A 4 7.95 10.43 -8.71
N GLN A 5 7.06 9.48 -8.99
CA GLN A 5 6.69 8.36 -8.11
C GLN A 5 6.25 7.18 -8.98
N TYR A 6 6.71 5.98 -8.66
CA TYR A 6 6.29 4.72 -9.26
C TYR A 6 6.31 3.64 -8.20
N TYR A 7 5.18 3.00 -7.95
CA TYR A 7 5.05 1.93 -6.97
C TYR A 7 3.88 1.01 -7.30
N PRO A 8 3.94 -0.27 -6.87
CA PRO A 8 2.84 -1.20 -7.03
C PRO A 8 1.72 -0.99 -6.00
N VAL A 9 0.52 -1.42 -6.36
CA VAL A 9 -0.63 -1.57 -5.46
C VAL A 9 -0.97 -3.06 -5.40
N ILE A 10 -0.93 -3.67 -4.22
CA ILE A 10 -1.23 -5.08 -4.02
C ILE A 10 -2.67 -5.21 -3.53
N GLN A 11 -3.46 -6.03 -4.22
CA GLN A 11 -4.81 -6.41 -3.80
C GLN A 11 -4.75 -7.58 -2.80
N THR A 12 -5.51 -7.50 -1.72
CA THR A 12 -5.62 -8.55 -0.69
C THR A 12 -7.04 -8.59 -0.12
N ASP A 13 -7.42 -9.71 0.50
CA ASP A 13 -8.63 -9.86 1.32
C ASP A 13 -8.38 -9.49 2.80
N ASN A 14 -7.13 -9.24 3.20
CA ASN A 14 -6.75 -8.87 4.56
C ASN A 14 -5.76 -7.68 4.56
N VAL A 15 -6.31 -6.47 4.40
CA VAL A 15 -5.54 -5.22 4.35
C VAL A 15 -4.74 -5.02 5.65
N SER A 16 -5.40 -5.10 6.80
CA SER A 16 -4.77 -4.85 8.11
C SER A 16 -3.62 -5.82 8.40
N GLY A 17 -3.81 -7.12 8.15
CA GLY A 17 -2.76 -8.12 8.34
C GLY A 17 -1.57 -7.92 7.42
N THR A 18 -1.83 -7.55 6.16
CA THR A 18 -0.78 -7.28 5.17
C THR A 18 0.02 -6.03 5.54
N VAL A 19 -0.64 -4.95 5.95
CA VAL A 19 0.00 -3.72 6.43
C VAL A 19 0.90 -4.00 7.63
N LYS A 20 0.38 -4.73 8.63
CA LYS A 20 1.13 -5.10 9.82
C LYS A 20 2.41 -5.87 9.46
N PHE A 21 2.32 -6.84 8.56
CA PHE A 21 3.47 -7.61 8.09
C PHE A 21 4.59 -6.73 7.52
N TYR A 22 4.26 -5.78 6.63
CA TYR A 22 5.27 -4.88 6.05
C TYR A 22 5.85 -3.90 7.07
N CYS A 23 5.04 -3.40 8.00
CA CYS A 23 5.49 -2.50 9.05
C CYS A 23 6.42 -3.22 10.05
N GLU A 24 6.10 -4.46 10.45
CA GLU A 24 6.85 -5.21 11.45
C GLU A 24 8.15 -5.80 10.92
N HIS A 25 8.16 -6.25 9.66
CA HIS A 25 9.29 -7.03 9.14
C HIS A 25 10.15 -6.29 8.10
N PHE A 26 9.61 -5.26 7.45
CA PHE A 26 10.26 -4.60 6.30
C PHE A 26 10.48 -3.09 6.49
N GLY A 27 10.26 -2.57 7.70
CA GLY A 27 10.58 -1.17 8.01
C GLY A 27 9.68 -0.15 7.32
N PHE A 28 8.46 -0.54 6.91
CA PHE A 28 7.47 0.40 6.38
C PHE A 28 6.72 1.14 7.50
N ALA A 29 6.14 2.28 7.15
CA ALA A 29 5.13 2.98 7.93
C ALA A 29 3.96 3.43 7.04
N PRO A 30 2.75 3.48 7.59
CA PRO A 30 1.61 4.07 6.90
C PRO A 30 1.77 5.59 6.81
N LEU A 31 1.58 6.13 5.60
CA LEU A 31 1.43 7.57 5.36
C LEU A 31 -0.04 7.99 5.27
N PHE A 32 -0.89 7.06 4.87
CA PHE A 32 -2.34 7.23 4.78
C PHE A 32 -3.02 5.90 5.06
N GLU A 33 -4.11 5.93 5.83
CA GLU A 33 -4.89 4.74 6.20
C GLU A 33 -6.38 4.99 6.02
N ALA A 34 -7.04 4.02 5.38
CA ALA A 34 -8.47 3.82 5.34
C ALA A 34 -8.75 2.31 5.44
N ASP A 35 -9.99 1.94 5.78
CA ASP A 35 -10.36 0.53 6.01
C ASP A 35 -10.05 -0.39 4.81
N TRP A 36 -10.16 0.15 3.59
CA TRP A 36 -10.00 -0.58 2.33
C TRP A 36 -8.68 -0.26 1.60
N TYR A 37 -7.90 0.73 2.04
CA TYR A 37 -6.67 1.16 1.37
C TYR A 37 -5.65 1.76 2.33
N VAL A 38 -4.39 1.33 2.21
CA VAL A 38 -3.28 1.87 3.00
C VAL A 38 -2.08 2.16 2.10
N HIS A 39 -1.56 3.37 2.17
CA HIS A 39 -0.30 3.75 1.53
C HIS A 39 0.85 3.61 2.52
N LEU A 40 1.81 2.74 2.21
CA LEU A 40 3.03 2.53 2.97
C LEU A 40 4.23 3.20 2.30
N GLN A 41 5.13 3.73 3.13
CA GLN A 41 6.44 4.23 2.70
C GLN A 41 7.53 3.63 3.59
N SER A 42 8.69 3.33 3.00
CA SER A 42 9.86 2.89 3.77
C SER A 42 10.35 4.01 4.69
N LYS A 43 10.68 3.66 5.94
CA LYS A 43 11.28 4.59 6.90
C LYS A 43 12.73 4.97 6.56
N GLU A 44 13.41 4.13 5.77
CA GLU A 44 14.83 4.31 5.42
C GLU A 44 15.03 4.99 4.07
N ALA A 45 14.07 4.82 3.15
CA ALA A 45 14.14 5.32 1.77
C ALA A 45 12.76 5.82 1.31
N PRO A 46 12.43 7.11 1.48
CA PRO A 46 11.10 7.67 1.17
C PRO A 46 10.64 7.49 -0.29
N GLU A 47 11.55 7.22 -1.22
CA GLU A 47 11.22 6.86 -2.61
C GLU A 47 10.58 5.48 -2.75
N ILE A 48 10.79 4.58 -1.79
CA ILE A 48 10.22 3.22 -1.78
C ILE A 48 8.83 3.29 -1.15
N ASN A 49 7.83 3.05 -2.00
CA ASN A 49 6.42 3.11 -1.63
C ASN A 49 5.73 1.80 -2.02
N LEU A 50 4.66 1.47 -1.29
CA LEU A 50 3.83 0.29 -1.52
C LEU A 50 2.42 0.62 -1.06
N ALA A 51 1.40 0.31 -1.86
CA ALA A 51 0.02 0.43 -1.41
C ALA A 51 -0.64 -0.95 -1.28
N ILE A 52 -1.49 -1.08 -0.27
CA ILE A 52 -2.30 -2.26 0.01
C ILE A 52 -3.76 -1.85 -0.18
N LEU A 53 -4.51 -2.63 -0.95
CA LEU A 53 -5.90 -2.36 -1.35
C LEU A 53 -6.76 -3.60 -1.10
N ASP A 54 -7.98 -3.41 -0.62
CA ASP A 54 -9.00 -4.45 -0.63
C ASP A 54 -9.37 -4.80 -2.08
N GLY A 55 -9.11 -6.06 -2.46
CA GLY A 55 -9.37 -6.55 -3.82
C GLY A 55 -10.84 -6.61 -4.23
N GLN A 56 -11.78 -6.43 -3.30
CA GLN A 56 -13.23 -6.42 -3.57
C GLN A 56 -13.84 -5.00 -3.54
N HIS A 57 -13.03 -3.95 -3.40
CA HIS A 57 -13.55 -2.59 -3.31
C HIS A 57 -14.19 -2.12 -4.63
N GLU A 58 -15.34 -1.45 -4.54
CA GLU A 58 -16.19 -1.04 -5.68
C GLU A 58 -15.52 -0.10 -6.70
N THR A 59 -14.43 0.55 -6.30
CA THR A 59 -13.67 1.45 -7.18
C THR A 59 -12.75 0.71 -8.16
N ILE A 60 -12.56 -0.60 -7.99
CA ILE A 60 -11.77 -1.43 -8.91
C ILE A 60 -12.61 -1.68 -10.16
N PRO A 61 -12.12 -1.34 -11.37
CA PRO A 61 -12.86 -1.59 -12.61
C PRO A 61 -13.18 -3.08 -12.80
N GLU A 62 -14.36 -3.35 -13.36
CA GLU A 62 -14.74 -4.69 -13.82
C GLU A 62 -13.76 -5.18 -14.92
N ARG A 63 -13.58 -6.50 -14.97
CA ARG A 63 -12.65 -7.16 -15.90
C ARG A 63 -13.21 -7.28 -17.31
#